data_AF-A0A1F7S101-F1
#
_entry.id   AF-A0A1F7S101-F1
#
_cell.length_a   1.000
_cell.length_b   1.000
_cell.length_c   1.000
_cell.angle_alpha   90.00
_cell.angle_beta   90.00
_cell.angle_gamma   90.00
#
_symmetry.space_group_name_H-M   'P 1'
#
loop_
_entity.id
_entity.type
_entity.pdbx_description
1 polymer ?
#
loop_
_entity_poly.entity_id
_entity_poly.type
_entity_poly.pdbx_seq_one_letter_code
_entity_poly.pdbx_strand_id
1 'polypeptide(L)'
;MYYFAYGSNLDEKQMVFRCPEARFVGIALLENHRFIINDRGVATVITDAASVVHGTVWELNETDLKSMDAFEGVQERLYDRKTVSVILAKTVLGNVLIYAATDSKPGLPRKNYMEKIIKAAIGYNFPADYIDQLKTWTKKK
;
A
#
# COMPACT_ATOMS: atom_id res chain seq x y z
N MET A 1 0.85 15.39 -6.48
CA MET A 1 1.23 14.74 -5.20
C MET A 1 1.62 13.31 -5.51
N TYR A 2 2.67 12.76 -4.91
CA TYR A 2 2.99 11.33 -5.07
C TYR A 2 2.36 10.49 -3.97
N TYR A 3 1.82 9.33 -4.33
CA TYR A 3 1.20 8.37 -3.43
C TYR A 3 1.83 6.99 -3.62
N PHE A 4 2.18 6.33 -2.52
CA PHE A 4 2.72 4.98 -2.51
C PHE A 4 1.66 3.97 -2.07
N ALA A 5 1.23 3.14 -3.01
CA ALA A 5 0.29 2.05 -2.80
C ALA A 5 1.05 0.74 -2.51
N TYR A 6 0.74 0.12 -1.38
CA TYR A 6 1.32 -1.16 -0.95
C TYR A 6 0.27 -2.23 -0.59
N GLY A 7 -1.01 -1.85 -0.57
CA GLY A 7 -2.14 -2.69 -0.16
C GLY A 7 -3.11 -2.94 -1.31
N SER A 8 -4.41 -2.78 -1.06
CA SER A 8 -5.44 -3.03 -2.08
C SER A 8 -5.33 -2.12 -3.30
N ASN A 9 -4.82 -0.90 -3.14
CA ASN A 9 -4.56 0.05 -4.23
C ASN A 9 -3.40 -0.38 -5.16
N LEU A 10 -2.76 -1.53 -4.93
CA LEU A 10 -1.92 -2.17 -5.95
C LEU A 10 -2.76 -2.61 -7.17
N ASP A 11 -4.03 -2.96 -6.97
CA ASP A 11 -4.92 -3.27 -8.08
C ASP A 11 -5.21 -2.00 -8.89
N GLU A 12 -4.65 -1.91 -10.10
CA GLU A 12 -4.81 -0.77 -11.01
C GLU A 12 -6.29 -0.47 -11.28
N LYS A 13 -7.15 -1.50 -11.38
CA LYS A 13 -8.59 -1.27 -11.62
C LYS A 13 -9.24 -0.55 -10.44
N GLN A 14 -8.81 -0.89 -9.23
CA GLN A 14 -9.26 -0.18 -8.02
C GLN A 14 -8.70 1.24 -7.99
N MET A 15 -7.44 1.42 -8.39
CA MET A 15 -6.81 2.73 -8.41
C MET A 15 -7.50 3.68 -9.39
N VAL A 16 -7.70 3.26 -10.65
CA VAL A 16 -8.40 4.05 -11.68
C VAL A 16 -9.86 4.32 -11.30
N PHE A 17 -10.52 3.36 -10.64
CA PHE A 17 -11.90 3.58 -10.16
C PHE A 17 -11.97 4.68 -9.07
N ARG A 18 -10.97 4.74 -8.18
CA ARG A 18 -10.93 5.73 -7.07
C ARG A 18 -10.35 7.07 -7.49
N CYS A 19 -9.38 7.04 -8.39
CA CYS A 19 -8.57 8.16 -8.85
C CYS A 19 -8.41 8.04 -10.37
N PRO A 20 -9.41 8.47 -11.16
CA PRO A 20 -9.40 8.30 -12.61
C PRO A 20 -8.29 9.06 -13.32
N GLU A 21 -7.80 10.15 -12.73
CA GLU A 21 -6.70 10.96 -13.27
C GLU A 21 -5.33 10.54 -12.72
N ALA A 22 -5.27 9.47 -11.92
CA ALA A 22 -4.02 8.98 -11.35
C ALA A 22 -3.08 8.45 -12.44
N ARG A 23 -1.84 8.91 -12.42
CA ARG A 23 -0.82 8.46 -13.36
C ARG A 23 0.14 7.48 -12.68
N PHE A 24 0.31 6.29 -13.25
CA PHE A 24 1.32 5.34 -12.79
C PHE A 24 2.72 5.91 -13.04
N VAL A 25 3.54 5.96 -11.99
CA VAL A 25 4.93 6.47 -12.06
C VAL A 25 5.93 5.32 -12.12
N GLY A 26 5.73 4.29 -11.28
CA GLY A 26 6.62 3.12 -11.26
C GLY A 26 6.57 2.33 -9.96
N ILE A 27 7.41 1.30 -9.89
CA ILE A 27 7.56 0.45 -8.69
C ILE A 27 8.59 1.08 -7.76
N ALA A 28 8.27 1.13 -6.47
CA ALA A 28 9.16 1.67 -5.46
C ALA A 28 9.25 0.79 -4.22
N LEU A 29 10.26 1.08 -3.40
CA LEU A 29 10.54 0.41 -2.13
C LEU A 29 10.37 1.39 -0.98
N LEU A 30 9.63 1.00 0.04
CA LEU A 30 9.57 1.68 1.32
C LEU A 30 10.43 0.91 2.33
N GLU A 31 11.61 1.42 2.60
CA GLU A 31 12.55 0.84 3.57
C GLU A 31 12.12 1.15 5.01
N ASN A 32 12.67 0.40 5.97
CA ASN A 32 12.41 0.54 7.41
C ASN A 32 10.93 0.36 7.79
N HIS A 33 10.18 -0.37 6.96
CA HIS A 33 8.79 -0.65 7.17
C HIS A 33 8.47 -2.10 6.85
N ARG A 34 7.47 -2.64 7.53
CA ARG A 34 6.95 -3.98 7.32
C ARG A 34 5.48 -3.95 6.99
N PHE A 35 5.10 -4.71 5.96
CA PHE A 35 3.71 -4.96 5.61
C PHE A 35 3.07 -5.89 6.64
N ILE A 36 1.92 -5.50 7.17
CA ILE A 36 1.09 -6.34 8.01
C ILE A 36 -0.38 -6.25 7.59
N ILE A 37 -1.15 -7.25 8.01
CA ILE A 37 -2.60 -7.14 8.05
C ILE A 37 -3.00 -6.86 9.49
N ASN A 38 -3.80 -5.81 9.70
CA ASN A 38 -4.29 -5.48 11.04
C ASN A 38 -5.51 -6.34 11.44
N ASP A 39 -5.97 -6.18 12.68
CA ASP A 39 -7.15 -6.85 13.26
C ASP A 39 -8.47 -6.58 12.51
N ARG A 40 -8.58 -5.43 11.84
CA ARG A 40 -9.68 -5.10 10.90
C ARG A 40 -9.59 -5.82 9.55
N GLY A 41 -8.51 -6.57 9.33
CA GLY A 41 -8.26 -7.40 8.16
C GLY A 41 -7.87 -6.62 6.91
N VAL A 42 -7.26 -5.45 7.09
CA VAL A 42 -6.78 -4.58 6.01
C VAL A 42 -5.26 -4.38 6.07
N ALA A 43 -4.66 -4.01 4.94
CA ALA A 43 -3.23 -3.77 4.84
C ALA A 43 -2.82 -2.49 5.59
N THR A 44 -1.72 -2.58 6.33
CA THR A 44 -1.03 -1.41 6.88
C THR A 44 0.47 -1.65 6.91
N VAL A 45 1.24 -0.59 7.16
CA VAL A 45 2.68 -0.67 7.39
C VAL A 45 3.02 -0.25 8.82
N ILE A 46 3.95 -0.97 9.41
CA ILE A 46 4.55 -0.63 10.71
C ILE A 46 6.04 -0.36 10.52
N THR A 47 6.62 0.45 11.39
CA THR A 47 8.06 0.70 11.40
C THR A 47 8.81 -0.58 11.78
N ASP A 48 9.79 -0.94 10.96
CA ASP A 48 10.65 -2.10 11.17
C ASP A 48 11.95 -1.93 10.37
N ALA A 49 13.05 -1.62 11.07
CA ALA A 49 14.31 -1.21 10.45
C ALA A 49 14.97 -2.29 9.55
N ALA A 50 14.58 -3.55 9.70
CA ALA A 50 15.12 -4.66 8.91
C ALA A 50 14.25 -5.04 7.70
N SER A 51 13.09 -4.40 7.52
CA SER A 51 12.11 -4.77 6.50
C SER A 51 11.97 -3.72 5.40
N VAL A 52 11.50 -4.20 4.25
CA VAL A 52 11.21 -3.40 3.07
C VAL A 52 9.83 -3.78 2.52
N VAL A 53 9.03 -2.78 2.18
CA VAL A 53 7.72 -2.95 1.54
C VAL A 53 7.84 -2.58 0.07
N HIS A 54 7.44 -3.49 -0.81
CA HIS A 54 7.33 -3.22 -2.24
C HIS A 54 5.96 -2.65 -2.54
N GLY A 55 5.92 -1.62 -3.39
CA GLY A 55 4.69 -0.99 -3.78
C GLY A 55 4.81 -0.24 -5.10
N THR A 56 3.77 0.51 -5.43
CA THR A 56 3.69 1.31 -6.64
C THR A 56 3.51 2.78 -6.29
N VAL A 57 4.14 3.65 -7.06
CA VAL A 57 4.01 5.10 -6.94
C VAL A 57 3.08 5.60 -8.02
N TRP A 58 2.12 6.41 -7.59
CA TRP A 58 1.14 7.07 -8.42
C TRP A 58 1.24 8.58 -8.22
N GLU A 59 1.06 9.33 -9.29
CA GLU A 59 0.89 10.77 -9.23
C GLU A 59 -0.60 11.09 -9.19
N LEU A 60 -1.01 11.86 -8.17
CA LEU A 60 -2.38 12.28 -7.93
C LEU A 60 -2.51 13.79 -8.00
N ASN A 61 -3.65 14.24 -8.53
CA ASN A 61 -4.09 15.62 -8.40
C ASN A 61 -4.84 15.84 -7.07
N GLU A 62 -5.23 17.08 -6.77
CA GLU A 62 -5.94 17.40 -5.52
C GLU A 62 -7.33 16.77 -5.43
N THR A 63 -8.00 16.56 -6.57
CA THR A 63 -9.34 15.97 -6.64
C THR A 63 -9.29 14.48 -6.28
N ASP A 64 -8.36 13.74 -6.88
CA ASP A 64 -8.10 12.33 -6.59
C ASP A 64 -7.70 12.12 -5.13
N LEU A 65 -6.90 13.05 -4.61
CA LEU A 65 -6.46 13.03 -3.22
C LEU A 65 -7.66 13.19 -2.25
N LYS A 66 -8.62 14.08 -2.56
CA LYS A 66 -9.87 14.24 -1.79
C LYS A 66 -10.77 13.02 -1.90
N SER A 67 -10.91 12.45 -3.10
CA SER A 67 -11.65 11.20 -3.30
C SER A 67 -11.06 10.07 -2.45
N MET A 68 -9.73 9.94 -2.45
CA MET A 68 -9.05 8.90 -1.68
C MET A 68 -9.22 9.08 -0.17
N ASP A 69 -9.23 10.31 0.35
CA ASP A 69 -9.54 10.56 1.77
C ASP A 69 -10.91 10.06 2.19
N ALA A 70 -11.90 10.29 1.34
CA ALA A 70 -13.24 9.83 1.58
C ALA A 70 -13.29 8.29 1.56
N PHE A 71 -12.60 7.65 0.62
CA PHE A 71 -12.55 6.19 0.51
C PHE A 71 -11.75 5.49 1.61
N GLU A 72 -10.64 6.09 2.05
CA GLU A 72 -9.80 5.55 3.12
C GLU A 72 -10.33 5.94 4.52
N GLY A 73 -11.44 6.68 4.60
CA GLY A 73 -12.09 7.03 5.86
C GLY A 73 -11.18 7.82 6.79
N VAL A 74 -10.40 8.77 6.24
CA VAL A 74 -9.50 9.63 7.02
C VAL A 74 -10.29 10.44 8.05
N GLN A 75 -11.49 10.92 7.67
CA GLN A 75 -12.40 11.62 8.58
C GLN A 75 -12.92 10.71 9.71
N GLU A 76 -12.96 9.39 9.48
CA GLU A 76 -13.34 8.38 10.49
C GLU A 76 -12.13 7.84 11.28
N ARG A 77 -10.93 8.43 11.10
CA ARG A 77 -9.66 7.99 11.71
C ARG A 77 -9.32 6.52 11.46
N LEU A 78 -9.78 5.97 10.34
CA LEU A 78 -9.45 4.61 9.95
C LEU A 78 -8.01 4.52 9.43
N TYR A 79 -7.53 5.58 8.77
CA TYR A 79 -6.18 5.72 8.25
C TYR A 79 -5.64 7.13 8.48
N ASP A 80 -4.35 7.20 8.82
CA ASP A 80 -3.60 8.44 8.88
C ASP A 80 -2.80 8.63 7.60
N ARG A 81 -2.78 9.88 7.13
CA ARG A 81 -1.86 10.33 6.09
C ARG A 81 -0.47 10.50 6.69
N LYS A 82 0.51 9.80 6.12
CA LYS A 82 1.92 10.00 6.45
C LYS A 82 2.72 10.29 5.21
N THR A 83 3.72 11.14 5.36
CA THR A 83 4.66 11.45 4.29
C THR A 83 5.95 10.69 4.56
N VAL A 84 6.39 9.92 3.59
CA VAL A 84 7.59 9.08 3.66
C VAL A 84 8.48 9.29 2.45
N SER A 85 9.70 8.76 2.52
CA SER A 85 10.60 8.64 1.37
C SER A 85 10.60 7.20 0.87
N VAL A 86 10.59 7.01 -0.45
CA VAL A 86 10.64 5.69 -1.09
C VAL A 86 11.77 5.66 -2.11
N ILE A 87 12.29 4.48 -2.41
CA ILE A 87 13.29 4.30 -3.47
C ILE A 87 12.55 3.93 -4.75
N LEU A 88 12.51 4.85 -5.70
CA LEU A 88 11.96 4.66 -7.05
C LEU A 88 13.13 4.60 -8.05
N ALA A 89 13.25 3.51 -8.79
CA ALA A 89 14.31 3.33 -9.80
C ALA A 89 15.74 3.63 -9.28
N LYS A 90 16.07 3.17 -8.07
CA LYS A 90 17.36 3.41 -7.36
C LYS A 90 17.62 4.87 -6.96
N THR A 91 16.61 5.74 -7.03
CA THR A 91 16.68 7.13 -6.54
C THR A 91 15.69 7.32 -5.40
N VAL A 92 16.06 8.13 -4.41
CA VAL A 92 15.16 8.48 -3.31
C VAL A 92 14.15 9.51 -3.81
N LEU A 93 12.88 9.13 -3.78
CA LEU A 93 11.75 10.03 -3.96
C LEU A 93 11.21 10.40 -2.58
N GLY A 94 11.46 11.65 -2.18
CA GLY A 94 10.91 12.20 -0.94
C GLY A 94 9.46 12.68 -1.10
N ASN A 95 8.83 13.00 0.03
CA ASN A 95 7.49 13.58 0.10
C ASN A 95 6.39 12.74 -0.57
N VAL A 96 6.43 11.42 -0.37
CA VAL A 96 5.43 10.49 -0.90
C VAL A 96 4.41 10.16 0.18
N LEU A 97 3.13 10.32 -0.16
CA LEU A 97 2.02 10.04 0.73
C LEU A 97 1.80 8.54 0.85
N ILE A 98 1.56 8.08 2.08
CA ILE A 98 0.99 6.76 2.38
C ILE A 98 -0.23 6.93 3.28
N TYR A 99 -1.17 6.00 3.14
CA TYR A 99 -2.24 5.81 4.12
C TYR A 99 -1.83 4.65 5.01
N ALA A 100 -1.55 4.92 6.28
CA ALA A 100 -1.25 3.88 7.27
C ALA A 100 -2.43 3.75 8.23
N ALA A 101 -2.92 2.54 8.46
CA ALA A 101 -4.01 2.33 9.40
C ALA A 101 -3.58 2.81 10.78
N THR A 102 -4.50 3.47 11.50
CA THR A 102 -4.31 3.85 12.90
C THR A 102 -4.11 2.64 13.81
N ASP A 103 -4.76 1.52 13.46
CA ASP A 103 -4.55 0.23 14.10
C ASP A 103 -3.41 -0.56 13.44
N SER A 104 -2.40 -0.86 14.25
CA SER A 104 -1.21 -1.64 13.92
C SER A 104 -1.21 -3.05 14.54
N LYS A 105 -2.27 -3.46 15.24
CA LYS A 105 -2.39 -4.80 15.83
C LYS A 105 -2.54 -5.84 14.74
N PRO A 106 -1.64 -6.83 14.63
CA PRO A 106 -1.74 -7.87 13.62
C PRO A 106 -3.01 -8.71 13.73
N GLY A 107 -3.64 -9.01 12.60
CA GLY A 107 -4.89 -9.76 12.52
C GLY A 107 -4.97 -10.71 11.33
N LEU A 108 -6.20 -11.09 11.00
CA LEU A 108 -6.52 -11.95 9.86
C LEU A 108 -7.06 -11.14 8.69
N PRO A 109 -6.63 -11.40 7.45
CA PRO A 109 -7.14 -10.66 6.30
C PRO A 109 -8.60 -10.95 6.04
N ARG A 110 -9.28 -9.94 5.47
CA ARG A 110 -10.62 -10.13 4.92
C ARG A 110 -10.61 -11.17 3.80
N LYS A 111 -11.74 -11.87 3.64
CA LYS A 111 -11.92 -12.88 2.61
C LYS A 111 -11.57 -12.32 1.22
N ASN A 112 -10.78 -13.05 0.44
CA ASN A 112 -10.30 -12.66 -0.90
C ASN A 112 -9.48 -11.35 -0.96
N TYR A 113 -9.08 -10.77 0.18
CA TYR A 113 -8.32 -9.51 0.20
C TYR A 113 -6.88 -9.72 -0.26
N MET A 114 -6.17 -10.67 0.38
CA MET A 114 -4.78 -10.97 0.05
C MET A 114 -4.60 -11.53 -1.36
N GLU A 115 -5.59 -12.26 -1.88
CA GLU A 115 -5.54 -12.80 -3.25
C GLU A 115 -5.41 -11.69 -4.29
N LYS A 116 -6.11 -10.56 -4.10
CA LYS A 116 -6.01 -9.39 -4.98
C LYS A 116 -4.63 -8.74 -4.90
N ILE A 117 -4.12 -8.55 -3.68
CA ILE A 117 -2.80 -7.97 -3.43
C ILE A 117 -1.70 -8.83 -4.05
N ILE A 118 -1.73 -10.14 -3.81
CA ILE A 118 -0.75 -11.09 -4.34
C ILE A 118 -0.82 -11.13 -5.86
N LYS A 119 -2.02 -11.14 -6.44
CA LYS A 119 -2.19 -11.10 -7.90
C LYS A 119 -1.60 -9.82 -8.50
N ALA A 120 -1.84 -8.66 -7.87
CA ALA A 120 -1.25 -7.41 -8.32
C ALA A 120 0.28 -7.41 -8.17
N ALA A 121 0.81 -7.88 -7.04
CA ALA A 121 2.24 -8.00 -6.79
C ALA A 121 2.95 -8.89 -7.83
N ILE A 122 2.33 -10.01 -8.23
CA ILE A 122 2.80 -10.86 -9.33
C ILE A 122 2.75 -10.08 -10.66
N GLY A 123 1.67 -9.35 -10.92
CA GLY A 123 1.52 -8.53 -12.14
C GLY A 123 2.58 -7.45 -12.29
N TYR A 124 3.03 -6.84 -11.18
CA TYR A 124 4.15 -5.90 -11.18
C TYR A 124 5.52 -6.57 -11.08
N ASN A 125 5.60 -7.90 -11.12
CA ASN A 125 6.84 -8.66 -11.06
C ASN A 125 7.67 -8.35 -9.80
N PHE A 126 7.01 -8.24 -8.64
CA PHE A 126 7.69 -8.10 -7.35
C PHE A 126 8.55 -9.34 -7.05
N PRO A 127 9.62 -9.21 -6.23
CA PRO A 127 10.48 -10.34 -5.90
C PRO A 127 9.72 -11.53 -5.31
N ALA A 128 10.12 -12.75 -5.68
CA ALA A 128 9.47 -13.98 -5.23
C ALA A 128 9.43 -14.09 -3.70
N ASP A 129 10.54 -13.73 -3.03
CA ASP A 129 10.61 -13.73 -1.57
C ASP A 129 9.59 -12.79 -0.92
N TYR A 130 9.34 -11.63 -1.54
CA TYR A 130 8.33 -10.68 -1.05
C TYR A 130 6.91 -11.22 -1.27
N ILE A 131 6.65 -11.83 -2.43
CA ILE A 131 5.37 -12.48 -2.71
C ILE A 131 5.11 -13.61 -1.71
N ASP A 132 6.13 -14.40 -1.37
CA ASP A 132 6.00 -15.47 -0.38
C ASP A 132 5.77 -14.94 1.03
N GLN A 133 6.39 -13.81 1.41
CA GLN A 133 6.03 -13.08 2.63
C GLN A 133 4.56 -12.67 2.63
N LEU A 134 4.03 -12.11 1.54
CA LEU A 134 2.61 -11.75 1.42
C LEU A 134 1.71 -12.99 1.58
N LYS A 135 2.09 -14.13 0.96
CA LYS A 135 1.34 -15.38 1.09
C LYS A 135 1.26 -15.89 2.54
N THR A 136 2.21 -15.57 3.42
CA THR A 136 2.12 -15.99 4.83
C THR A 136 0.85 -15.46 5.53
N TRP A 137 0.33 -14.31 5.10
CA TRP A 137 -0.91 -13.74 5.61
C TRP A 137 -2.17 -14.47 5.12
N THR A 138 -2.08 -15.28 4.06
CA THR A 138 -3.21 -16.08 3.55
C THR A 138 -3.47 -17.36 4.36
N LYS A 139 -2.45 -17.88 5.05
CA LYS A 139 -2.45 -19.24 5.64
C LYS A 139 -2.79 -19.29 7.13
N LYS A 140 -3.09 -18.17 7.79
CA LYS A 140 -3.51 -18.17 9.19
C LYS A 140 -4.97 -18.63 9.29
N LYS A 141 -5.18 -19.94 9.27
CA LYS A 141 -6.38 -20.62 9.76
C LYS A 141 -6.06 -21.25 11.10
#